data_AF-A0A443PWI6-F1
#
_entry.id   AF-A0A443PWI6-F1
#
_cell.length_a   1.000
_cell.length_b   1.000
_cell.length_c   1.000
_cell.angle_alpha   90.00
_cell.angle_beta   90.00
_cell.angle_gamma   90.00
#
_symmetry.space_group_name_H-M   'P 1'
#
loop_
_entity.id
_entity.type
_entity.pdbx_description
1 polymer ?
#
loop_
_entity_poly.entity_id
_entity_poly.type
_entity_poly.pdbx_seq_one_letter_code
_entity_poly.pdbx_strand_id
1 'polypeptide(L)'
;MKGPRKVKVEKVVSFHRLVPMGLRGIHSFLFFLSSRPRTQTQNQTRTQTLTNARSFSSTNTTPLPKDPTHLFRIYGCNDADVSKILFLRPDLSRANTKLLQSKIELLQSLGLAGTDLVKTITSHPRFLSCRLSDTLHDRLRFLKSLFGSQELLLKAIIRNPSLLRYDVDKRMKPCVALYDELGISREDLAKVLVLRPMIMARSSLNEEKLEYINRTGLSKDSKMYKYVVSLIAISRLDTIRMKVANFERFGFTVDEVMGLFGRTPHVLTLSVDKVQRNMTYIIGVMKLPASIVLDHPVLLYCNLETVLRPRFMLARKIQEMGLEPQMKGPSLISGMKMGEPRFLRAFVTWDSLFRSLSLPARSPTLAPGDKTFAEELKDLKEWSTNDVV
;
A
#
# COMPACT_ATOMS: atom_id res chain seq x y z
N MET A 1 -24.59 39.84 49.36
CA MET A 1 -25.71 39.21 48.61
C MET A 1 -25.77 39.78 47.20
N LYS A 2 -25.42 38.97 46.20
CA LYS A 2 -25.83 39.03 44.78
C LYS A 2 -25.33 37.72 44.16
N GLY A 3 -26.26 36.82 43.84
CA GLY A 3 -25.98 35.45 43.38
C GLY A 3 -25.42 35.38 41.95
N PRO A 4 -24.89 34.22 41.52
CA PRO A 4 -24.22 34.09 40.24
C PRO A 4 -25.23 33.93 39.09
N ARG A 5 -24.99 34.67 38.01
CA ARG A 5 -25.71 34.57 36.73
C ARG A 5 -25.31 33.28 36.01
N LYS A 6 -26.33 32.49 35.63
CA LYS A 6 -26.22 31.33 34.74
C LYS A 6 -25.74 31.78 33.35
N VAL A 7 -24.63 31.21 32.86
CA VAL A 7 -24.26 31.28 31.44
C VAL A 7 -24.86 30.06 30.73
N LYS A 8 -25.56 30.35 29.65
CA LYS A 8 -26.33 29.44 28.80
C LYS A 8 -25.35 28.68 27.91
N VAL A 9 -25.39 27.34 27.96
CA VAL A 9 -24.66 26.45 27.03
C VAL A 9 -25.43 26.44 25.71
N GLU A 10 -24.81 26.95 24.64
CA GLU A 10 -25.36 26.90 23.29
C GLU A 10 -24.69 25.79 22.47
N LYS A 11 -25.56 24.85 22.10
CA LYS A 11 -25.51 23.75 21.13
C LYS A 11 -24.26 23.58 20.26
N VAL A 12 -23.65 22.40 20.44
CA VAL A 12 -22.72 21.71 19.53
C VAL A 12 -23.37 21.51 18.15
N VAL A 13 -22.73 22.02 17.10
CA VAL A 13 -23.09 21.82 15.71
C VAL A 13 -22.43 20.53 15.18
N SER A 14 -23.25 19.74 14.48
CA SER A 14 -22.97 18.42 13.92
C SER A 14 -21.69 18.30 13.10
N PHE A 15 -20.87 17.31 13.47
CA PHE A 15 -19.77 16.79 12.64
C PHE A 15 -20.31 15.74 11.67
N HIS A 16 -20.30 16.02 10.37
CA HIS A 16 -20.53 15.03 9.32
C HIS A 16 -19.37 15.05 8.31
N ARG A 17 -18.90 13.83 7.98
CA ARG A 17 -18.03 13.44 6.85
C ARG A 17 -16.51 13.57 7.01
N LEU A 18 -15.94 12.65 7.78
CA LEU A 18 -14.60 12.11 7.52
C LEU A 18 -14.73 10.88 6.60
N VAL A 19 -14.18 10.98 5.39
CA VAL A 19 -14.05 9.87 4.44
C VAL A 19 -12.87 8.99 4.89
N PRO A 20 -13.06 7.68 5.17
CA PRO A 20 -11.96 6.80 5.51
C PRO A 20 -11.17 6.44 4.23
N MET A 21 -9.92 6.88 4.13
CA MET A 21 -8.99 6.38 3.10
C MET A 21 -8.52 4.98 3.50
N GLY A 22 -9.14 3.97 2.89
CA GLY A 22 -8.86 2.56 3.10
C GLY A 22 -7.45 2.12 2.67
N LEU A 23 -6.93 1.17 3.44
CA LEU A 23 -5.80 0.28 3.14
C LEU A 23 -5.91 -0.31 1.73
N ARG A 24 -5.26 0.29 0.73
CA ARG A 24 -4.95 -0.38 -0.54
C ARG A 24 -3.54 0.00 -0.98
N GLY A 25 -2.56 -0.69 -0.43
CA GLY A 25 -1.15 -0.47 -0.79
C GLY A 25 -0.13 -1.48 -0.30
N ILE A 26 -0.49 -2.39 0.62
CA ILE A 26 0.49 -3.26 1.28
C ILE A 26 0.68 -4.60 0.53
N HIS A 27 -0.33 -5.08 -0.21
CA HIS A 27 -0.29 -6.42 -0.82
C HIS A 27 0.57 -6.57 -2.09
N SER A 28 0.92 -5.49 -2.80
CA SER A 28 1.63 -5.60 -4.08
C SER A 28 3.16 -5.61 -3.99
N PHE A 29 3.75 -5.34 -2.82
CA PHE A 29 5.20 -5.14 -2.70
C PHE A 29 5.95 -6.37 -2.14
N LEU A 30 5.29 -7.24 -1.37
CA LEU A 30 5.87 -8.51 -0.90
C LEU A 30 6.25 -9.46 -2.05
N PHE A 31 5.65 -9.29 -3.23
CA PHE A 31 5.93 -10.10 -4.42
C PHE A 31 7.28 -9.77 -5.08
N PHE A 32 7.77 -8.52 -4.97
CA PHE A 32 8.93 -8.07 -5.75
C PHE A 32 10.29 -8.37 -5.08
N LEU A 33 10.32 -8.65 -3.77
CA LEU A 33 11.57 -8.92 -3.03
C LEU A 33 11.83 -10.42 -2.77
N SER A 34 10.95 -11.33 -3.22
CA SER A 34 11.09 -12.78 -3.00
C SER A 34 11.51 -13.59 -4.23
N SER A 35 11.70 -12.95 -5.40
CA SER A 35 12.05 -13.66 -6.63
C SER A 35 13.56 -13.65 -6.86
N ARG A 36 14.24 -14.77 -6.56
CA ARG A 36 15.58 -15.08 -7.08
C ARG A 36 15.45 -15.56 -8.54
N PRO A 37 16.37 -15.21 -9.45
CA PRO A 37 16.34 -15.68 -10.82
C PRO A 37 16.75 -17.16 -10.87
N ARG A 38 15.93 -18.00 -11.51
CA ARG A 38 16.30 -19.37 -11.89
C ARG A 38 16.52 -19.40 -13.39
N THR A 39 17.74 -19.78 -13.77
CA THR A 39 18.22 -19.99 -15.14
C THR A 39 17.35 -21.02 -15.88
N GLN A 40 17.05 -20.71 -17.14
CA GLN A 40 16.33 -21.58 -18.07
C GLN A 40 17.25 -22.72 -18.54
N THR A 41 16.69 -23.93 -18.60
CA THR A 41 17.12 -24.95 -19.56
C THR A 41 15.86 -25.32 -20.36
N GLN A 42 15.85 -24.97 -21.64
CA GLN A 42 14.78 -25.30 -22.57
C GLN A 42 14.83 -26.79 -22.93
N ASN A 43 13.68 -27.47 -22.87
CA ASN A 43 13.41 -28.61 -23.74
C ASN A 43 12.01 -28.44 -24.32
N GLN A 44 11.97 -28.41 -25.65
CA GLN A 44 10.78 -28.25 -26.48
C GLN A 44 10.01 -29.57 -26.55
N THR A 45 8.72 -29.54 -26.22
CA THR A 45 7.77 -30.48 -26.82
C THR A 45 6.52 -29.73 -27.26
N ARG A 46 6.21 -29.92 -28.53
CA ARG A 46 5.26 -29.24 -29.39
C ARG A 46 3.85 -29.78 -29.11
N THR A 47 2.90 -28.91 -28.78
CA THR A 47 1.47 -29.23 -28.94
C THR A 47 0.77 -27.99 -29.48
N GLN A 48 0.23 -28.14 -30.69
CA GLN A 48 -0.52 -27.13 -31.41
C GLN A 48 -1.92 -27.03 -30.80
N THR A 49 -2.35 -25.81 -30.49
CA THR A 49 -3.78 -25.49 -30.34
C THR A 49 -4.07 -24.19 -31.08
N LEU A 50 -5.07 -24.29 -31.96
CA LEU A 50 -5.44 -23.32 -32.96
C LEU A 50 -5.92 -21.98 -32.37
N THR A 51 -5.37 -20.91 -32.93
CA THR A 51 -6.00 -19.63 -33.30
C THR A 51 -7.38 -19.30 -32.76
N ASN A 52 -7.46 -18.19 -32.00
CA ASN A 52 -8.51 -17.18 -32.17
C ASN A 52 -8.04 -15.82 -31.63
N ALA A 53 -7.11 -15.20 -32.36
CA ALA A 53 -6.85 -13.77 -32.24
C ALA A 53 -7.89 -13.03 -33.07
N ARG A 54 -8.89 -12.43 -32.43
CA ARG A 54 -9.75 -11.43 -33.11
C ARG A 54 -8.92 -10.16 -33.30
N SER A 55 -8.30 -10.07 -34.45
CA SER A 55 -7.90 -8.81 -35.08
C SER A 55 -9.14 -7.93 -35.20
N PHE A 56 -9.17 -6.81 -34.48
CA PHE A 56 -10.12 -5.74 -34.77
C PHE A 56 -9.65 -5.01 -36.03
N SER A 57 -10.05 -5.56 -37.18
CA SER A 57 -10.08 -4.84 -38.44
C SER A 57 -11.25 -3.85 -38.40
N SER A 58 -10.93 -2.60 -38.68
CA SER A 58 -11.89 -1.58 -39.13
C SER A 58 -12.81 -2.13 -40.21
N THR A 59 -14.13 -2.04 -39.99
CA THR A 59 -15.17 -1.48 -40.87
C THR A 59 -16.52 -1.98 -40.41
N ASN A 60 -17.26 -1.17 -39.65
CA ASN A 60 -18.72 -1.12 -39.63
C ASN A 60 -19.11 0.20 -39.00
N THR A 61 -19.61 1.11 -39.82
CA THR A 61 -20.01 2.48 -39.45
C THR A 61 -21.33 2.44 -38.70
N THR A 62 -21.32 1.92 -37.47
CA THR A 62 -22.44 2.13 -36.55
C THR A 62 -22.51 3.63 -36.29
N PRO A 63 -23.66 4.30 -36.49
CA PRO A 63 -23.76 5.72 -36.21
C PRO A 63 -23.39 5.98 -34.76
N LEU A 64 -22.47 6.92 -34.55
CA LEU A 64 -22.01 7.27 -33.21
C LEU A 64 -23.22 7.55 -32.32
N PRO A 65 -23.34 6.92 -31.13
CA PRO A 65 -24.48 7.17 -30.26
C PRO A 65 -24.59 8.67 -29.98
N LYS A 66 -25.81 9.20 -30.04
CA LYS A 66 -26.08 10.58 -29.60
C LYS A 66 -25.98 10.70 -28.08
N ASP A 67 -26.15 9.58 -27.38
CA ASP A 67 -26.09 9.48 -25.92
C ASP A 67 -24.68 9.09 -25.43
N PRO A 68 -24.01 9.95 -24.64
CA PRO A 68 -22.73 9.63 -23.98
C PRO A 68 -22.77 8.37 -23.11
N THR A 69 -23.91 8.03 -22.50
CA THR A 69 -24.00 6.83 -21.64
C THR A 69 -23.89 5.55 -22.46
N HIS A 70 -24.55 5.51 -23.61
CA HIS A 70 -24.42 4.41 -24.56
C HIS A 70 -22.98 4.29 -25.11
N LEU A 71 -22.29 5.41 -25.34
CA LEU A 71 -20.88 5.40 -25.76
C LEU A 71 -20.00 4.71 -24.71
N PHE A 72 -20.17 5.01 -23.42
CA PHE A 72 -19.39 4.35 -22.36
C PHE A 72 -19.61 2.83 -22.32
N ARG A 73 -20.84 2.36 -22.58
CA ARG A 73 -21.17 0.93 -22.66
C ARG A 73 -20.46 0.24 -23.82
N ILE A 74 -20.35 0.90 -24.99
CA ILE A 74 -19.59 0.38 -26.15
C ILE A 74 -18.12 0.12 -25.77
N TYR A 75 -17.53 0.98 -24.92
CA TYR A 75 -16.15 0.82 -24.45
C TYR A 75 -16.01 -0.08 -23.21
N GLY A 76 -17.06 -0.81 -22.83
CA GLY A 76 -17.01 -1.83 -21.79
C GLY A 76 -17.36 -1.37 -20.37
N CYS A 77 -17.90 -0.16 -20.19
CA CYS A 77 -18.43 0.26 -18.88
C CYS A 77 -19.77 -0.44 -18.60
N ASN A 78 -19.94 -0.99 -17.40
CA ASN A 78 -21.25 -1.44 -16.93
C ASN A 78 -22.08 -0.27 -16.35
N ASP A 79 -23.32 -0.52 -15.94
CA ASP A 79 -24.20 0.53 -15.41
C ASP A 79 -23.68 1.18 -14.11
N ALA A 80 -22.97 0.44 -13.26
CA ALA A 80 -22.34 0.99 -12.06
C ALA A 80 -21.18 1.94 -12.42
N ASP A 81 -20.39 1.58 -13.42
CA ASP A 81 -19.30 2.40 -13.95
C ASP A 81 -19.85 3.71 -14.54
N VAL A 82 -20.89 3.62 -15.38
CA VAL A 82 -21.57 4.79 -15.96
C VAL A 82 -22.16 5.68 -14.87
N SER A 83 -22.87 5.10 -13.90
CA SER A 83 -23.45 5.84 -12.77
C SER A 83 -22.37 6.57 -11.98
N LYS A 84 -21.23 5.91 -11.73
CA LYS A 84 -20.09 6.51 -11.05
C LYS A 84 -19.46 7.65 -11.85
N ILE A 85 -19.29 7.48 -13.16
CA ILE A 85 -18.76 8.51 -14.06
C ILE A 85 -19.64 9.76 -14.00
N LEU A 86 -20.96 9.59 -14.13
CA LEU A 86 -21.92 10.69 -14.15
C LEU A 86 -22.10 11.33 -12.77
N PHE A 87 -22.03 10.55 -11.68
CA PHE A 87 -22.03 11.09 -10.33
C PHE A 87 -20.81 12.00 -10.09
N LEU A 88 -19.62 11.56 -10.55
CA LEU A 88 -18.40 12.35 -10.41
C LEU A 88 -18.34 13.54 -11.38
N ARG A 89 -18.97 13.43 -12.55
CA ARG A 89 -18.98 14.43 -13.63
C ARG A 89 -20.34 14.47 -14.35
N PRO A 90 -21.33 15.17 -13.77
CA PRO A 90 -22.67 15.27 -14.37
C PRO A 90 -22.65 15.94 -15.75
N ASP A 91 -21.66 16.80 -16.03
CA ASP A 91 -21.47 17.46 -17.32
C ASP A 91 -21.26 16.48 -18.48
N LEU A 92 -20.77 15.27 -18.23
CA LEU A 92 -20.55 14.26 -19.27
C LEU A 92 -21.85 13.69 -19.83
N SER A 93 -22.99 13.84 -19.12
CA SER A 93 -24.31 13.44 -19.63
C SER A 93 -24.74 14.22 -20.88
N ARG A 94 -24.19 15.44 -21.05
CA ARG A 94 -24.48 16.34 -22.18
C ARG A 94 -23.24 16.58 -23.06
N ALA A 95 -22.19 15.78 -22.87
CA ALA A 95 -20.96 15.95 -23.63
C ALA A 95 -21.16 15.57 -25.10
N ASN A 96 -20.44 16.25 -25.99
CA ASN A 96 -20.40 15.86 -27.39
C ASN A 96 -19.76 14.47 -27.53
N THR A 97 -20.49 13.52 -28.10
CA THR A 97 -20.06 12.13 -28.19
C THR A 97 -18.85 11.93 -29.10
N LYS A 98 -18.68 12.74 -30.16
CA LYS A 98 -17.49 12.68 -31.04
C LYS A 98 -16.23 13.06 -30.26
N LEU A 99 -16.27 14.16 -29.52
CA LEU A 99 -15.14 14.60 -28.70
C LEU A 99 -14.83 13.62 -27.56
N LEU A 100 -15.87 13.00 -26.99
CA LEU A 100 -15.70 11.99 -25.95
C LEU A 100 -15.03 10.73 -26.52
N GLN A 101 -15.48 10.28 -27.71
CA GLN A 101 -14.91 9.16 -28.43
C GLN A 101 -13.42 9.40 -28.72
N SER A 102 -13.05 10.56 -29.30
CA SER A 102 -11.65 10.87 -29.60
C SER A 102 -10.74 10.84 -28.36
N LYS A 103 -11.26 11.21 -27.18
CA LYS A 103 -10.51 11.12 -25.91
C LYS A 103 -10.31 9.68 -25.46
N ILE A 104 -11.30 8.81 -25.65
CA ILE A 104 -11.20 7.39 -25.32
C ILE A 104 -10.25 6.69 -26.30
N GLU A 105 -10.35 7.00 -27.59
CA GLU A 105 -9.44 6.48 -28.62
C GLU A 105 -8.00 6.93 -28.40
N LEU A 106 -7.77 8.15 -27.89
CA LEU A 106 -6.44 8.58 -27.47
C LEU A 106 -5.89 7.72 -26.31
N LEU A 107 -6.72 7.34 -25.35
CA LEU A 107 -6.27 6.41 -24.29
C LEU A 107 -5.93 5.03 -24.88
N GLN A 108 -6.72 4.57 -25.85
CA GLN A 108 -6.45 3.32 -26.57
C GLN A 108 -5.17 3.38 -27.40
N SER A 109 -4.87 4.50 -28.05
CA SER A 109 -3.64 4.68 -28.82
C SER A 109 -2.38 4.74 -27.95
N LEU A 110 -2.54 5.03 -26.65
CA LEU A 110 -1.48 4.84 -25.66
C LEU A 110 -1.29 3.37 -25.25
N GLY A 111 -2.20 2.48 -25.63
CA GLY A 111 -2.19 1.06 -25.27
C GLY A 111 -3.07 0.70 -24.07
N LEU A 112 -3.97 1.59 -23.62
CA LEU A 112 -4.97 1.25 -22.60
C LEU A 112 -6.15 0.51 -23.23
N ALA A 113 -6.41 -0.71 -22.80
CA ALA A 113 -7.50 -1.52 -23.31
C ALA A 113 -8.25 -2.26 -22.19
N GLY A 114 -9.44 -2.78 -22.52
CA GLY A 114 -10.23 -3.62 -21.62
C GLY A 114 -10.46 -2.99 -20.24
N THR A 115 -10.18 -3.78 -19.19
CA THR A 115 -10.42 -3.39 -17.80
C THR A 115 -9.60 -2.18 -17.36
N ASP A 116 -8.38 -2.00 -17.90
CA ASP A 116 -7.52 -0.85 -17.57
C ASP A 116 -8.05 0.45 -18.14
N LEU A 117 -8.63 0.41 -19.35
CA LEU A 117 -9.31 1.55 -19.94
C LEU A 117 -10.52 1.96 -19.09
N VAL A 118 -11.41 0.99 -18.79
CA VAL A 118 -12.61 1.21 -17.98
C VAL A 118 -12.25 1.75 -16.60
N LYS A 119 -11.24 1.18 -15.94
CA LYS A 119 -10.75 1.65 -14.63
C LYS A 119 -10.22 3.08 -14.70
N THR A 120 -9.51 3.42 -15.77
CA THR A 120 -8.94 4.77 -15.99
C THR A 120 -10.05 5.82 -16.10
N ILE A 121 -11.06 5.57 -16.94
CA ILE A 121 -12.17 6.52 -17.17
C ILE A 121 -13.13 6.61 -15.97
N THR A 122 -13.39 5.50 -15.28
CA THR A 122 -14.29 5.47 -14.11
C THR A 122 -13.68 6.10 -12.87
N SER A 123 -12.37 5.93 -12.67
CA SER A 123 -11.67 6.49 -11.51
C SER A 123 -11.36 7.98 -11.69
N HIS A 124 -11.19 8.43 -12.94
CA HIS A 124 -10.80 9.81 -13.25
C HIS A 124 -11.56 10.40 -14.45
N PRO A 125 -12.90 10.48 -14.39
CA PRO A 125 -13.72 10.97 -15.50
C PRO A 125 -13.43 12.43 -15.86
N ARG A 126 -12.75 13.18 -14.96
CA ARG A 126 -12.32 14.56 -15.21
C ARG A 126 -11.43 14.72 -16.45
N PHE A 127 -10.67 13.70 -16.85
CA PHE A 127 -9.91 13.73 -18.10
C PHE A 127 -10.84 13.90 -19.32
N LEU A 128 -11.99 13.25 -19.31
CA LEU A 128 -12.96 13.26 -20.40
C LEU A 128 -13.66 14.60 -20.57
N SER A 129 -13.67 15.44 -19.54
CA SER A 129 -14.23 16.80 -19.62
C SER A 129 -13.19 17.87 -19.98
N CYS A 130 -11.90 17.54 -20.03
CA CYS A 130 -10.87 18.51 -20.41
C CYS A 130 -10.98 18.85 -21.91
N ARG A 131 -10.64 20.09 -22.30
CA ARG A 131 -10.50 20.44 -23.71
C ARG A 131 -9.28 19.69 -24.27
N LEU A 132 -9.45 19.04 -25.42
CA LEU A 132 -8.33 18.57 -26.21
C LEU A 132 -7.67 19.82 -26.77
N SER A 133 -6.51 20.19 -26.25
CA SER A 133 -5.67 21.25 -26.83
C SER A 133 -4.34 20.65 -27.26
N ASP A 134 -3.60 21.37 -28.09
CA ASP A 134 -2.28 20.96 -28.58
C ASP A 134 -1.31 20.60 -27.42
N THR A 135 -1.55 21.19 -26.24
CA THR A 135 -0.84 20.89 -24.99
C THR A 135 -0.92 19.42 -24.54
N LEU A 136 -1.91 18.64 -25.00
CA LEU A 136 -2.02 17.22 -24.66
C LEU A 136 -0.97 16.39 -25.40
N HIS A 137 -0.69 16.70 -26.66
CA HIS A 137 0.37 16.03 -27.42
C HIS A 137 1.74 16.30 -26.80
N ASP A 138 2.01 17.56 -26.44
CA ASP A 138 3.26 17.94 -25.76
C ASP A 138 3.40 17.26 -24.39
N ARG A 139 2.31 17.15 -23.64
CA ARG A 139 2.27 16.41 -22.37
C ARG A 139 2.58 14.93 -22.56
N LEU A 140 1.99 14.29 -23.56
CA LEU A 140 2.27 12.88 -23.86
C LEU A 140 3.70 12.68 -24.33
N ARG A 141 4.24 13.59 -25.15
CA ARG A 141 5.65 13.57 -25.56
C ARG A 141 6.59 13.68 -24.36
N PHE A 142 6.30 14.62 -23.45
CA PHE A 142 7.06 14.78 -22.22
C PHE A 142 7.00 13.53 -21.35
N LEU A 143 5.81 12.97 -21.13
CA LEU A 143 5.63 11.75 -20.34
C LEU A 143 6.38 10.57 -20.95
N LYS A 144 6.33 10.38 -22.27
CA LYS A 144 7.12 9.33 -22.96
C LYS A 144 8.62 9.52 -22.72
N SER A 145 9.12 10.75 -22.81
CA SER A 145 10.51 11.10 -22.53
C SER A 145 10.91 10.93 -21.05
N LEU A 146 9.99 11.18 -20.12
CA LEU A 146 10.21 11.02 -18.69
C LEU A 146 10.30 9.54 -18.29
N PHE A 147 9.36 8.72 -18.77
CA PHE A 147 9.28 7.31 -18.38
C PHE A 147 10.25 6.42 -19.17
N GLY A 148 10.63 6.79 -20.40
CA GLY A 148 11.54 6.04 -21.26
C GLY A 148 11.02 4.68 -21.74
N SER A 149 9.93 4.17 -21.15
CA SER A 149 9.28 2.91 -21.46
C SER A 149 7.76 3.11 -21.52
N GLN A 150 7.16 2.64 -22.61
CA GLN A 150 5.70 2.65 -22.79
C GLN A 150 5.00 1.85 -21.68
N GLU A 151 5.59 0.74 -21.25
CA GLU A 151 5.06 -0.10 -20.18
C GLU A 151 5.04 0.64 -18.84
N LEU A 152 6.13 1.32 -18.48
CA LEU A 152 6.19 2.09 -17.23
C LEU A 152 5.21 3.28 -17.25
N LEU A 153 5.11 3.96 -18.40
CA LEU A 153 4.14 5.03 -18.59
C LEU A 153 2.70 4.54 -18.40
N LEU A 154 2.33 3.42 -19.03
CA LEU A 154 1.01 2.82 -18.89
C LEU A 154 0.71 2.45 -17.44
N LYS A 155 1.65 1.77 -16.75
CA LYS A 155 1.51 1.43 -15.33
C LYS A 155 1.29 2.67 -14.47
N ALA A 156 2.01 3.76 -14.74
CA ALA A 156 1.85 5.02 -14.03
C ALA A 156 0.48 5.68 -14.28
N ILE A 157 0.02 5.71 -15.54
CA ILE A 157 -1.30 6.25 -15.92
C ILE A 157 -2.42 5.43 -15.29
N ILE A 158 -2.39 4.10 -15.36
CA ILE A 158 -3.41 3.24 -14.75
C ILE A 158 -3.50 3.49 -13.23
N ARG A 159 -2.35 3.69 -12.58
CA ARG A 159 -2.29 3.95 -11.14
C ARG A 159 -2.74 5.37 -10.77
N ASN A 160 -2.47 6.36 -11.62
CA ASN A 160 -2.92 7.73 -11.46
C ASN A 160 -3.15 8.43 -12.80
N PRO A 161 -4.37 8.34 -13.35
CA PRO A 161 -4.73 9.02 -14.58
C PRO A 161 -4.62 10.55 -14.52
N SER A 162 -4.48 11.16 -13.33
CA SER A 162 -4.24 12.60 -13.21
C SER A 162 -2.90 13.04 -13.83
N LEU A 163 -1.96 12.12 -14.06
CA LEU A 163 -0.73 12.40 -14.82
C LEU A 163 -1.03 12.99 -16.21
N LEU A 164 -2.12 12.59 -16.85
CA LEU A 164 -2.55 13.09 -18.15
C LEU A 164 -3.07 14.55 -18.12
N ARG A 165 -3.16 15.15 -16.93
CA ARG A 165 -3.68 16.51 -16.74
C ARG A 165 -2.70 17.47 -16.09
N TYR A 166 -1.59 17.00 -15.52
CA TYR A 166 -0.62 17.93 -14.95
C TYR A 166 -0.01 18.80 -16.04
N ASP A 167 0.17 20.07 -15.71
CA ASP A 167 0.82 21.03 -16.56
C ASP A 167 2.31 20.69 -16.68
N VAL A 168 2.84 20.72 -17.90
CA VAL A 168 4.23 20.32 -18.15
C VAL A 168 5.19 21.31 -17.50
N ASP A 169 4.97 22.60 -17.69
CA ASP A 169 5.89 23.66 -17.26
C ASP A 169 5.71 24.04 -15.79
N LYS A 170 4.47 24.09 -15.31
CA LYS A 170 4.15 24.50 -13.93
C LYS A 170 4.22 23.37 -12.92
N ARG A 171 4.25 22.10 -13.36
CA ARG A 171 4.21 20.95 -12.45
C ARG A 171 5.24 19.88 -12.77
N MET A 172 5.25 19.37 -13.99
CA MET A 172 6.10 18.21 -14.31
C MET A 172 7.59 18.58 -14.35
N LYS A 173 7.98 19.63 -15.09
CA LYS A 173 9.37 20.09 -15.18
C LYS A 173 9.96 20.48 -13.81
N PRO A 174 9.27 21.29 -12.96
CA PRO A 174 9.77 21.60 -11.63
C PRO A 174 9.92 20.36 -10.75
N CYS A 175 9.01 19.39 -10.84
CA CYS A 175 9.16 18.13 -10.13
C CYS A 175 10.38 17.35 -10.62
N VAL A 176 10.62 17.26 -11.94
CA VAL A 176 11.80 16.57 -12.46
C VAL A 176 13.09 17.27 -12.02
N ALA A 177 13.15 18.60 -12.11
CA ALA A 177 14.30 19.40 -11.66
C ALA A 177 14.61 19.19 -10.17
N LEU A 178 13.58 19.20 -9.31
CA LEU A 178 13.73 18.96 -7.88
C LEU A 178 14.44 17.63 -7.57
N TYR A 179 14.07 16.55 -8.28
CA TYR A 179 14.69 15.24 -8.05
C TYR A 179 16.07 15.15 -8.69
N ASP A 180 16.31 15.85 -9.80
CA ASP A 180 17.62 15.97 -10.45
C ASP A 180 18.64 16.66 -9.52
N GLU A 181 18.26 17.76 -8.86
CA GLU A 181 19.07 18.47 -7.86
C GLU A 181 19.46 17.56 -6.66
N LEU A 182 18.62 16.58 -6.33
CA LEU A 182 18.89 15.59 -5.29
C LEU A 182 19.80 14.46 -5.77
N GLY A 183 20.18 14.43 -7.05
CA GLY A 183 20.96 13.36 -7.66
C GLY A 183 20.14 12.13 -8.02
N ILE A 184 18.82 12.24 -8.14
CA ILE A 184 17.95 11.14 -8.56
C ILE A 184 17.78 11.20 -10.08
N SER A 185 18.33 10.22 -10.77
CA SER A 185 18.24 10.13 -12.22
C SER A 185 16.80 10.04 -12.71
N ARG A 186 16.58 10.46 -13.95
CA ARG A 186 15.26 10.39 -14.60
C ARG A 186 14.68 8.97 -14.61
N GLU A 187 15.51 7.96 -14.87
CA GLU A 187 15.09 6.55 -14.88
C GLU A 187 14.60 6.11 -13.50
N ASP A 188 15.31 6.52 -12.45
CA ASP A 188 14.94 6.21 -11.08
C ASP A 188 13.70 6.97 -10.62
N LEU A 189 13.55 8.24 -11.02
CA LEU A 189 12.32 8.99 -10.83
C LEU A 189 11.12 8.31 -11.50
N ALA A 190 11.27 7.81 -12.73
CA ALA A 190 10.22 7.07 -13.42
C ALA A 190 9.77 5.82 -12.64
N LYS A 191 10.70 5.03 -12.11
CA LYS A 191 10.41 3.86 -11.26
C LYS A 191 9.64 4.26 -10.00
N VAL A 192 10.06 5.35 -9.35
CA VAL A 192 9.38 5.84 -8.14
C VAL A 192 7.99 6.39 -8.47
N LEU A 193 7.81 7.09 -9.59
CA LEU A 193 6.51 7.60 -10.05
C LEU A 193 5.51 6.47 -10.32
N VAL A 194 5.94 5.31 -10.83
CA VAL A 194 5.08 4.12 -10.98
C VAL A 194 4.58 3.63 -9.61
N LEU A 195 5.42 3.68 -8.57
CA LEU A 195 5.05 3.23 -7.22
C LEU A 195 4.20 4.27 -6.46
N ARG A 196 4.48 5.56 -6.70
CA ARG A 196 3.96 6.70 -5.96
C ARG A 196 3.69 7.87 -6.91
N PRO A 197 2.65 7.78 -7.75
CA PRO A 197 2.40 8.78 -8.80
C PRO A 197 2.00 10.16 -8.25
N MET A 198 1.67 10.24 -6.95
CA MET A 198 1.35 11.50 -6.28
C MET A 198 2.59 12.35 -5.99
N ILE A 199 3.81 11.82 -6.19
CA ILE A 199 5.06 12.59 -6.15
C ILE A 199 4.99 13.81 -7.05
N MET A 200 4.47 13.63 -8.28
CA MET A 200 4.34 14.70 -9.25
C MET A 200 3.53 15.89 -8.71
N ALA A 201 2.52 15.63 -7.88
CA ALA A 201 1.60 16.64 -7.37
C ALA A 201 2.00 17.22 -6.02
N ARG A 202 2.67 16.43 -5.19
CA ARG A 202 2.82 16.72 -3.75
C ARG A 202 4.25 16.86 -3.26
N SER A 203 5.24 16.56 -4.10
CA SER A 203 6.64 16.70 -3.67
C SER A 203 6.93 18.15 -3.31
N SER A 204 7.47 18.34 -2.12
CA SER A 204 8.03 19.60 -1.65
C SER A 204 9.21 19.30 -0.74
N LEU A 205 10.22 20.16 -0.80
CA LEU A 205 11.37 20.11 0.08
C LEU A 205 11.56 21.47 0.72
N ASN A 206 11.92 21.43 1.99
CA ASN A 206 12.38 22.55 2.77
C ASN A 206 13.64 22.09 3.50
N GLU A 207 14.33 23.03 4.15
CA GLU A 207 15.59 22.79 4.84
C GLU A 207 15.51 21.60 5.82
N GLU A 208 14.45 21.53 6.62
CA GLU A 208 14.27 20.44 7.58
C GLU A 208 14.07 19.06 6.93
N LYS A 209 13.35 18.98 5.81
CA LYS A 209 13.23 17.73 5.06
C LYS A 209 14.58 17.30 4.47
N LEU A 210 15.40 18.26 4.02
CA LEU A 210 16.75 17.97 3.53
C LEU A 210 17.64 17.47 4.67
N GLU A 211 17.54 18.09 5.84
CA GLU A 211 18.25 17.64 7.04
C GLU A 211 17.82 16.22 7.45
N TYR A 212 16.52 15.94 7.43
CA TYR A 212 16.00 14.59 7.64
C TYR A 212 16.52 13.56 6.64
N ILE A 213 16.68 13.94 5.36
CA ILE A 213 17.30 13.09 4.35
C ILE A 213 18.77 12.83 4.70
N ASN A 214 19.52 13.86 5.07
CA ASN A 214 20.94 13.76 5.43
C ASN A 214 21.15 12.86 6.65
N ARG A 215 20.32 13.03 7.70
CA ARG A 215 20.37 12.22 8.93
C ARG A 215 20.01 10.75 8.72
N THR A 216 19.47 10.37 7.57
CA THR A 216 19.31 8.94 7.23
C THR A 216 20.64 8.23 6.99
N GLY A 217 21.73 8.98 6.77
CA GLY A 217 23.07 8.44 6.50
C GLY A 217 23.20 7.73 5.16
N LEU A 218 22.22 7.87 4.26
CA LEU A 218 22.25 7.23 2.95
C LEU A 218 23.13 8.01 1.96
N SER A 219 24.07 7.31 1.32
CA SER A 219 24.73 7.80 0.11
C SER A 219 23.70 7.95 -1.03
N LYS A 220 23.91 8.96 -1.89
CA LYS A 220 23.11 9.18 -3.11
C LYS A 220 23.15 7.99 -4.07
N ASP A 221 24.25 7.22 -4.07
CA ASP A 221 24.40 6.02 -4.91
C ASP A 221 23.62 4.80 -4.37
N SER A 222 23.07 4.89 -3.16
CA SER A 222 22.27 3.82 -2.59
C SER A 222 20.99 3.63 -3.38
N LYS A 223 20.67 2.38 -3.74
CA LYS A 223 19.38 2.01 -4.36
C LYS A 223 18.19 2.44 -3.51
N MET A 224 18.37 2.61 -2.19
CA MET A 224 17.31 3.02 -1.26
C MET A 224 17.07 4.53 -1.25
N TYR A 225 18.06 5.33 -1.67
CA TYR A 225 18.04 6.79 -1.60
C TYR A 225 16.79 7.37 -2.25
N LYS A 226 16.50 6.99 -3.49
CA LYS A 226 15.29 7.43 -4.23
C LYS A 226 13.98 7.12 -3.53
N TYR A 227 13.89 6.02 -2.77
CA TYR A 227 12.67 5.65 -2.05
C TYR A 227 12.50 6.46 -0.77
N VAL A 228 13.59 6.74 -0.06
CA VAL A 228 13.57 7.55 1.16
C VAL A 228 13.27 9.00 0.83
N VAL A 229 14.02 9.58 -0.10
CA VAL A 229 13.85 10.98 -0.54
C VAL A 229 12.44 11.21 -1.04
N SER A 230 11.90 10.32 -1.87
CA SER A 230 10.55 10.49 -2.41
C SER A 230 9.46 10.39 -1.36
N LEU A 231 9.62 9.53 -0.33
CA LEU A 231 8.66 9.44 0.77
C LEU A 231 8.73 10.66 1.70
N ILE A 232 9.91 11.21 1.95
CA ILE A 232 10.07 12.44 2.74
C ILE A 232 9.50 13.63 1.95
N ALA A 233 9.84 13.76 0.66
CA ALA A 233 9.39 14.84 -0.20
C ALA A 233 7.85 14.90 -0.31
N ILE A 234 7.19 13.75 -0.49
CA ILE A 234 5.72 13.69 -0.60
C ILE A 234 4.98 13.84 0.73
N SER A 235 5.65 13.55 1.85
CA SER A 235 5.04 13.60 3.18
C SER A 235 4.91 15.04 3.65
N ARG A 236 3.85 15.33 4.42
CA ARG A 236 3.75 16.62 5.13
C ARG A 236 4.79 16.64 6.24
N LEU A 237 5.44 17.78 6.46
CA LEU A 237 6.48 17.91 7.48
C LEU A 237 5.97 17.52 8.88
N ASP A 238 4.81 18.04 9.29
CA ASP A 238 4.22 17.71 10.60
C ASP A 238 3.93 16.22 10.76
N THR A 239 3.59 15.54 9.65
CA THR A 239 3.39 14.09 9.68
C THR A 239 4.71 13.34 9.91
N ILE A 240 5.83 13.82 9.39
CA ILE A 240 7.16 13.24 9.67
C ILE A 240 7.52 13.49 11.13
N ARG A 241 7.40 14.74 11.60
CA ARG A 241 7.68 15.13 13.01
C ARG A 241 6.87 14.30 14.00
N MET A 242 5.56 14.14 13.78
CA MET A 242 4.69 13.31 14.62
C MET A 242 5.15 11.84 14.66
N LYS A 243 5.64 11.30 13.53
CA LYS A 243 6.15 9.93 13.48
C LYS A 243 7.47 9.79 14.22
N VAL A 244 8.38 10.76 14.08
CA VAL A 244 9.64 10.80 14.83
C VAL A 244 9.36 10.90 16.33
N ALA A 245 8.55 11.85 16.76
CA ALA A 245 8.15 12.03 18.15
C ALA A 245 7.48 10.79 18.76
N ASN A 246 6.74 10.02 17.94
CA ASN A 246 6.18 8.76 18.39
C ASN A 246 7.25 7.71 18.74
N PHE A 247 8.36 7.66 18.01
CA PHE A 247 9.48 6.79 18.37
C PHE A 247 10.27 7.33 19.56
N GLU A 248 10.46 8.64 19.68
CA GLU A 248 11.13 9.25 20.84
C GLU A 248 10.45 8.89 22.17
N ARG A 249 9.12 8.76 22.18
CA ARG A 249 8.34 8.27 23.33
C ARG A 249 8.71 6.85 23.79
N PHE A 250 9.32 6.05 22.91
CA PHE A 250 9.84 4.72 23.23
C PHE A 250 11.36 4.72 23.50
N GLY A 251 11.97 5.90 23.64
CA GLY A 251 13.38 6.07 24.00
C GLY A 251 14.35 6.14 22.83
N PHE A 252 13.87 6.25 21.59
CA PHE A 252 14.74 6.39 20.42
C PHE A 252 15.23 7.83 20.24
N THR A 253 16.48 7.98 19.85
CA THR A 253 17.01 9.24 19.34
C THR A 253 16.51 9.50 17.92
N VAL A 254 16.48 10.76 17.49
CA VAL A 254 16.08 11.11 16.12
C VAL A 254 17.01 10.44 15.09
N ASP A 255 18.31 10.29 15.38
CA ASP A 255 19.25 9.64 14.45
C ASP A 255 18.99 8.13 14.31
N GLU A 256 18.62 7.43 15.38
CA GLU A 256 18.20 6.02 15.28
C GLU A 256 16.93 5.87 14.43
N VAL A 257 15.97 6.79 14.59
CA VAL A 257 14.74 6.80 13.79
C VAL A 257 15.03 7.08 12.32
N MET A 258 15.92 8.03 12.04
CA MET A 258 16.30 8.34 10.65
C MET A 258 17.14 7.25 10.01
N GLY A 259 18.05 6.61 10.75
CA GLY A 259 18.75 5.42 10.30
C GLY A 259 17.78 4.25 10.04
N LEU A 260 16.72 4.10 10.83
CA LEU A 260 15.64 3.14 10.59
C LEU A 260 14.87 3.46 9.29
N PHE A 261 14.49 4.73 9.07
CA PHE A 261 13.82 5.15 7.85
C PHE A 261 14.73 5.03 6.62
N GLY A 262 16.04 5.26 6.76
CA GLY A 262 17.05 5.07 5.73
C GLY A 262 17.14 3.61 5.26
N ARG A 263 17.22 2.67 6.20
CA ARG A 263 17.29 1.22 5.91
C ARG A 263 15.94 0.67 5.44
N THR A 264 14.85 1.12 6.06
CA THR A 264 13.50 0.63 5.80
C THR A 264 12.48 1.78 5.64
N PRO A 265 12.46 2.46 4.48
CA PRO A 265 11.58 3.62 4.22
C PRO A 265 10.09 3.35 4.46
N HIS A 266 9.68 2.09 4.36
CA HIS A 266 8.31 1.67 4.57
C HIS A 266 7.80 1.98 5.99
N VAL A 267 8.68 2.07 7.01
CA VAL A 267 8.25 2.41 8.39
C VAL A 267 7.54 3.77 8.38
N LEU A 268 8.05 4.73 7.59
CA LEU A 268 7.46 6.07 7.46
C LEU A 268 6.02 6.04 6.93
N THR A 269 5.59 4.95 6.28
CA THR A 269 4.22 4.79 5.77
C THR A 269 3.22 4.27 6.81
N LEU A 270 3.68 3.72 7.94
CA LEU A 270 2.82 3.20 9.00
C LEU A 270 2.14 4.32 9.79
N SER A 271 0.88 4.14 10.24
CA SER A 271 0.26 5.13 11.12
C SER A 271 0.97 5.18 12.48
N VAL A 272 0.91 6.35 13.13
CA VAL A 272 1.44 6.54 14.50
C VAL A 272 0.85 5.50 15.44
N ASP A 273 -0.47 5.33 15.38
CA ASP A 273 -1.21 4.37 16.20
C ASP A 273 -0.80 2.90 15.93
N LYS A 274 -0.57 2.51 14.68
CA LYS A 274 -0.06 1.16 14.34
C LYS A 274 1.30 0.90 15.01
N VAL A 275 2.23 1.84 14.90
CA VAL A 275 3.54 1.75 15.55
C VAL A 275 3.37 1.69 17.06
N GLN A 276 2.54 2.56 17.65
CA GLN A 276 2.30 2.62 19.08
C GLN A 276 1.75 1.29 19.63
N ARG A 277 0.71 0.74 19.01
CA ARG A 277 0.13 -0.56 19.44
C ARG A 277 1.15 -1.69 19.37
N ASN A 278 1.87 -1.79 18.26
CA ASN A 278 2.89 -2.84 18.09
C ASN A 278 4.02 -2.67 19.12
N MET A 279 4.53 -1.46 19.33
CA MET A 279 5.58 -1.16 20.32
C MET A 279 5.14 -1.48 21.75
N THR A 280 3.93 -1.07 22.15
CA THR A 280 3.38 -1.38 23.48
C THR A 280 3.27 -2.89 23.69
N TYR A 281 2.88 -3.65 22.66
CA TYR A 281 2.83 -5.10 22.76
C TYR A 281 4.24 -5.73 22.87
N ILE A 282 5.18 -5.28 22.05
CA ILE A 282 6.57 -5.77 22.05
C ILE A 282 7.23 -5.57 23.41
N ILE A 283 7.12 -4.37 23.98
CA ILE A 283 7.74 -4.04 25.27
C ILE A 283 6.94 -4.62 26.43
N GLY A 284 5.62 -4.41 26.43
CA GLY A 284 4.74 -4.73 27.55
C GLY A 284 4.45 -6.22 27.69
N VAL A 285 4.20 -6.92 26.58
CA VAL A 285 3.78 -8.32 26.56
C VAL A 285 4.91 -9.24 26.15
N MET A 286 5.61 -8.93 25.06
CA MET A 286 6.73 -9.77 24.60
C MET A 286 8.00 -9.60 25.45
N LYS A 287 8.04 -8.56 26.29
CA LYS A 287 9.18 -8.22 27.16
C LYS A 287 10.50 -8.08 26.40
N LEU A 288 10.42 -7.67 25.12
CA LEU A 288 11.60 -7.39 24.31
C LEU A 288 12.03 -5.92 24.47
N PRO A 289 13.34 -5.62 24.42
CA PRO A 289 13.81 -4.24 24.47
C PRO A 289 13.29 -3.48 23.25
N ALA A 290 12.99 -2.19 23.42
CA ALA A 290 12.49 -1.34 22.32
C ALA A 290 13.40 -1.39 21.09
N SER A 291 14.72 -1.35 21.31
CA SER A 291 15.76 -1.37 20.27
C SER A 291 15.68 -2.54 19.29
N ILE A 292 15.00 -3.65 19.64
CA ILE A 292 14.83 -4.81 18.77
C ILE A 292 14.23 -4.44 17.40
N VAL A 293 13.39 -3.39 17.34
CA VAL A 293 12.74 -2.98 16.08
C VAL A 293 13.69 -2.27 15.13
N LEU A 294 14.85 -1.79 15.61
CA LEU A 294 15.90 -1.24 14.74
C LEU A 294 16.53 -2.34 13.86
N ASP A 295 16.66 -3.55 14.40
CA ASP A 295 17.20 -4.71 13.68
C ASP A 295 16.10 -5.52 13.00
N HIS A 296 14.90 -5.52 13.58
CA HIS A 296 13.75 -6.31 13.14
C HIS A 296 12.52 -5.43 12.95
N PRO A 297 12.55 -4.48 11.99
CA PRO A 297 11.46 -3.54 11.79
C PRO A 297 10.16 -4.23 11.35
N VAL A 298 10.24 -5.48 10.86
CA VAL A 298 9.09 -6.35 10.56
C VAL A 298 8.05 -6.38 11.68
N LEU A 299 8.48 -6.30 12.94
CA LEU A 299 7.62 -6.28 14.11
C LEU A 299 6.69 -5.05 14.15
N LEU A 300 7.05 -3.95 13.48
CA LEU A 300 6.20 -2.77 13.36
C LEU A 300 5.12 -2.91 12.27
N TYR A 301 5.35 -3.76 11.26
CA TYR A 301 4.42 -3.92 10.14
C TYR A 301 3.44 -5.06 10.36
N CYS A 302 3.85 -6.14 11.03
CA CYS A 302 3.01 -7.31 11.27
C CYS A 302 1.66 -6.89 11.87
N ASN A 303 0.59 -7.54 11.42
CA ASN A 303 -0.71 -7.35 12.05
C ASN A 303 -0.61 -7.80 13.52
N LEU A 304 -1.04 -6.93 14.43
CA LEU A 304 -0.94 -7.20 15.85
C LEU A 304 -1.85 -8.37 16.23
N GLU A 305 -3.10 -8.32 15.80
CA GLU A 305 -4.15 -9.25 16.21
C GLU A 305 -4.07 -10.58 15.47
N THR A 306 -3.68 -10.56 14.19
CA THR A 306 -3.71 -11.78 13.37
C THR A 306 -2.34 -12.45 13.20
N VAL A 307 -1.23 -11.80 13.57
CA VAL A 307 0.12 -12.36 13.40
C VAL A 307 0.94 -12.32 14.69
N LEU A 308 1.24 -11.13 15.21
CA LEU A 308 2.14 -11.00 16.36
C LEU A 308 1.57 -11.68 17.61
N ARG A 309 0.33 -11.32 17.98
CA ARG A 309 -0.28 -11.81 19.22
C ARG A 309 -0.52 -13.32 19.19
N PRO A 310 -1.19 -13.92 18.18
CA PRO A 310 -1.45 -15.35 18.18
C PRO A 310 -0.15 -16.17 18.18
N ARG A 311 0.84 -15.76 17.39
CA ARG A 311 2.10 -16.50 17.28
C ARG A 311 2.97 -16.36 18.52
N PHE A 312 2.96 -15.20 19.18
CA PHE A 312 3.70 -15.03 20.43
C PHE A 312 3.06 -15.82 21.58
N MET A 313 1.72 -15.82 21.67
CA MET A 313 1.00 -16.61 22.68
C MET A 313 1.23 -18.11 22.47
N LEU A 314 1.19 -18.57 21.22
CA LEU A 314 1.54 -19.96 20.88
C LEU A 314 2.99 -20.28 21.27
N ALA A 315 3.94 -19.42 20.93
CA ALA A 315 5.35 -19.59 21.30
C ALA A 315 5.52 -19.74 22.82
N ARG A 316 4.83 -18.90 23.60
CA ARG A 316 4.85 -18.94 25.07
C ARG A 316 4.27 -20.25 25.58
N LYS A 317 3.14 -20.70 25.05
CA LYS A 317 2.52 -21.97 25.46
C LYS A 317 3.39 -23.19 25.10
N ILE A 318 4.00 -23.21 23.91
CA ILE A 318 4.99 -24.23 23.52
C ILE A 318 6.14 -24.28 24.53
N GLN A 319 6.61 -23.12 24.98
CA GLN A 319 7.66 -23.02 25.99
C GLN A 319 7.20 -23.50 27.38
N GLU A 320 6.03 -23.06 27.84
CA GLU A 320 5.43 -23.47 29.12
C GLU A 320 5.22 -24.98 29.20
N MET A 321 4.77 -25.59 28.10
CA MET A 321 4.52 -27.04 28.00
C MET A 321 5.77 -27.87 27.66
N GLY A 322 6.93 -27.24 27.42
CA GLY A 322 8.17 -27.92 27.03
C GLY A 322 8.07 -28.67 25.70
N LEU A 323 7.24 -28.20 24.76
CA LEU A 323 7.04 -28.83 23.45
C LEU A 323 8.12 -28.39 22.44
N GLU A 324 8.47 -29.26 21.50
CA GLU A 324 9.38 -28.91 20.41
C GLU A 324 8.63 -28.76 19.07
N PRO A 325 9.07 -27.85 18.18
CA PRO A 325 10.26 -27.01 18.29
C PRO A 325 10.03 -25.68 19.05
N GLN A 326 10.97 -25.32 19.91
CA GLN A 326 10.92 -24.07 20.69
C GLN A 326 11.14 -22.80 19.85
N MET A 327 10.36 -21.76 20.16
CA MET A 327 10.42 -20.43 19.54
C MET A 327 11.17 -19.43 20.43
N LYS A 328 12.50 -19.50 20.47
CA LYS A 328 13.36 -18.67 21.33
C LYS A 328 14.35 -17.82 20.53
N GLY A 329 14.68 -16.65 21.07
CA GLY A 329 15.69 -15.75 20.51
C GLY A 329 15.44 -15.46 19.01
N PRO A 330 16.41 -15.69 18.11
CA PRO A 330 16.23 -15.46 16.67
C PRO A 330 15.08 -16.25 16.03
N SER A 331 14.76 -17.45 16.54
CA SER A 331 13.69 -18.28 15.96
C SER A 331 12.31 -17.70 16.23
N LEU A 332 12.13 -16.98 17.35
CA LEU A 332 10.90 -16.24 17.66
C LEU A 332 10.63 -15.18 16.59
N ILE A 333 11.62 -14.33 16.32
CA ILE A 333 11.51 -13.26 15.31
C ILE A 333 11.28 -13.86 13.92
N SER A 334 12.02 -14.92 13.57
CA SER A 334 11.81 -15.64 12.32
C SER A 334 10.38 -16.15 12.19
N GLY A 335 9.82 -16.76 13.25
CA GLY A 335 8.45 -17.23 13.32
C GLY A 335 7.42 -16.13 13.03
N MET A 336 7.63 -14.91 13.55
CA MET A 336 6.75 -13.76 13.26
C MET A 336 6.75 -13.36 11.77
N LYS A 337 7.84 -13.64 11.05
CA LYS A 337 8.01 -13.28 9.62
C LYS A 337 7.46 -14.33 8.66
N MET A 338 7.22 -15.56 9.12
CA MET A 338 6.88 -16.67 8.23
C MET A 338 5.49 -16.49 7.61
N GLY A 339 5.33 -16.92 6.36
CA GLY A 339 3.99 -17.11 5.80
C GLY A 339 3.25 -18.22 6.55
N GLU A 340 1.93 -18.12 6.64
CA GLU A 340 1.07 -19.02 7.43
C GLU A 340 1.37 -20.52 7.20
N PRO A 341 1.44 -21.02 5.95
CA PRO A 341 1.66 -22.46 5.72
C PRO A 341 3.05 -22.93 6.17
N ARG A 342 4.04 -22.03 6.16
CA ARG A 342 5.39 -22.34 6.66
C ARG A 342 5.42 -22.30 8.17
N PHE A 343 4.73 -21.33 8.79
CA PHE A 343 4.63 -21.21 10.23
C PHE A 343 4.00 -22.46 10.86
N LEU A 344 2.84 -22.87 10.34
CA LEU A 344 2.13 -24.05 10.84
C LEU A 344 2.96 -25.31 10.70
N ARG A 345 3.58 -25.56 9.53
CA ARG A 345 4.47 -26.72 9.36
C ARG A 345 5.69 -26.71 10.28
N ALA A 346 6.19 -25.54 10.65
CA ALA A 346 7.35 -25.41 11.50
C ALA A 346 7.02 -25.61 12.98
N PHE A 347 5.88 -25.09 13.46
CA PHE A 347 5.59 -25.00 14.91
C PHE A 347 4.29 -25.66 15.36
N VAL A 348 3.43 -26.03 14.41
CA VAL A 348 2.13 -26.66 14.66
C VAL A 348 2.09 -27.98 13.90
N THR A 349 2.87 -28.96 14.38
CA THR A 349 2.84 -30.32 13.81
C THR A 349 1.82 -31.18 14.56
N TRP A 350 1.20 -32.12 13.85
CA TRP A 350 0.25 -33.07 14.44
C TRP A 350 0.88 -33.89 15.57
N ASP A 351 2.16 -34.24 15.48
CA ASP A 351 2.86 -35.05 16.49
C ASP A 351 3.04 -34.29 17.82
N SER A 352 3.36 -33.00 17.76
CA SER A 352 3.45 -32.11 18.95
C SER A 352 2.09 -31.91 19.64
N LEU A 353 0.98 -31.87 18.89
CA LEU A 353 -0.37 -31.78 19.46
C LEU A 353 -0.83 -33.12 20.05
N PHE A 354 -0.52 -34.25 19.40
CA PHE A 354 -0.89 -35.58 19.88
C PHE A 354 -0.15 -35.95 21.18
N ARG A 355 1.14 -35.59 21.30
CA ARG A 355 1.90 -35.75 22.55
C ARG A 355 1.31 -34.91 23.69
N SER A 356 0.81 -33.70 23.41
CA SER A 356 0.14 -32.88 24.43
C SER A 356 -1.20 -33.47 24.93
N LEU A 357 -1.91 -34.21 24.08
CA LEU A 357 -3.13 -34.95 24.45
C LEU A 357 -2.84 -36.30 25.13
N SER A 358 -1.60 -36.80 25.03
CA SER A 358 -1.19 -38.12 25.52
C SER A 358 -0.34 -38.08 26.79
N LEU A 359 0.04 -36.89 27.28
CA LEU A 359 0.73 -36.74 28.57
C LEU A 359 -0.29 -36.94 29.71
N PRO A 360 -0.08 -37.89 30.64
CA PRO A 360 -0.91 -37.97 31.82
C PRO A 360 -0.67 -36.70 32.63
N ALA A 361 -1.77 -36.05 33.03
CA ALA A 361 -1.76 -34.85 33.86
C ALA A 361 -0.89 -35.08 35.10
N ARG A 362 0.36 -34.61 35.06
CA ARG A 362 1.11 -34.33 36.29
C ARG A 362 0.54 -33.04 36.84
N SER A 363 -0.47 -33.21 37.70
CA SER A 363 -0.93 -32.19 38.63
C SER A 363 0.24 -31.78 39.55
N PRO A 364 0.25 -30.51 39.99
CA PRO A 364 -0.56 -30.16 41.15
C PRO A 364 -1.51 -28.98 40.88
N THR A 365 -2.77 -29.18 41.28
CA THR A 365 -3.80 -28.16 41.56
C THR A 365 -4.06 -27.09 40.50
N LEU A 366 -4.93 -27.41 39.53
CA LEU A 366 -5.72 -26.41 38.81
C LEU A 366 -6.68 -25.74 39.80
N ALA A 367 -6.66 -24.41 39.87
CA ALA A 367 -7.67 -23.65 40.60
C ALA A 367 -9.03 -23.78 39.88
N PRO A 368 -10.18 -23.63 40.57
CA PRO A 368 -11.49 -23.73 39.94
C PRO A 368 -11.65 -22.56 38.94
N GLY A 369 -11.53 -22.83 37.64
CA GLY A 369 -11.69 -21.85 36.57
C GLY A 369 -10.75 -21.99 35.36
N ASP A 370 -9.69 -22.81 35.44
CA ASP A 370 -8.73 -22.96 34.36
C ASP A 370 -9.24 -23.89 33.24
N LYS A 371 -9.32 -23.38 32.01
CA LYS A 371 -9.75 -24.12 30.81
C LYS A 371 -8.69 -25.13 30.37
N THR A 372 -9.12 -26.25 29.80
CA THR A 372 -8.20 -27.22 29.19
C THR A 372 -7.58 -26.64 27.91
N PHE A 373 -6.37 -27.07 27.55
CA PHE A 373 -5.68 -26.59 26.34
C PHE A 373 -6.49 -26.81 25.05
N ALA A 374 -7.32 -27.86 25.01
CA ALA A 374 -8.23 -28.12 23.89
C ALA A 374 -9.37 -27.08 23.80
N GLU A 375 -9.85 -26.59 24.95
CA GLU A 375 -10.86 -25.52 25.01
C GLU A 375 -10.24 -24.15 24.66
N GLU A 376 -9.02 -23.86 25.12
CA GLU A 376 -8.30 -22.62 24.75
C GLU A 376 -7.96 -22.55 23.26
N LEU A 377 -7.60 -23.69 22.63
CA LEU A 377 -7.38 -23.76 21.19
C LEU A 377 -8.67 -23.62 20.38
N LYS A 378 -9.80 -24.08 20.94
CA LYS A 378 -11.12 -23.90 20.32
C LYS A 378 -11.57 -22.45 20.40
N ASP A 379 -11.33 -21.78 21.52
CA ASP A 379 -11.56 -20.33 21.69
C ASP A 379 -10.68 -19.49 20.73
N LEU A 380 -9.41 -19.86 20.54
CA LEU A 380 -8.52 -19.21 19.57
C LEU A 380 -8.99 -19.41 18.11
N LYS A 381 -9.61 -20.57 17.82
CA LYS A 381 -10.16 -20.90 16.50
C LYS A 381 -11.48 -20.17 16.26
N GLU A 382 -12.35 -20.06 17.28
CA GLU A 382 -13.61 -19.31 17.22
C GLU A 382 -13.39 -17.79 17.15
N TRP A 383 -12.36 -17.25 17.82
CA TRP A 383 -11.95 -15.85 17.71
C TRP A 383 -11.38 -15.50 16.32
N SER A 384 -10.73 -16.45 15.64
CA SER A 384 -10.25 -16.27 14.27
C SER A 384 -11.36 -16.25 13.21
N THR A 385 -12.55 -16.78 13.51
CA THR A 385 -13.66 -16.90 12.54
C THR A 385 -14.73 -15.83 12.68
N ASN A 386 -14.77 -15.07 13.79
CA ASN A 386 -15.88 -14.15 14.08
C ASN A 386 -15.70 -12.69 13.62
N ASP A 387 -14.62 -12.34 12.90
CA ASP A 387 -14.47 -11.00 12.30
C ASP A 387 -14.12 -11.07 10.79
N VAL A 388 -14.93 -11.85 10.05
CA VAL A 388 -15.06 -11.72 8.59
C VAL A 388 -16.44 -11.16 8.26
N VAL A 389 -16.59 -9.84 8.41
CA VAL A 389 -17.53 -9.00 7.63
C VAL A 389 -16.83 -7.69 7.28
#